data_AF-A0A9W8QT72-F1
#
_entry.id   AF-A0A9W8QT72-F1
#
_cell.length_a   1.000
_cell.length_b   1.000
_cell.length_c   1.000
_cell.angle_alpha   90.00
_cell.angle_beta   90.00
_cell.angle_gamma   90.00
#
_symmetry.space_group_name_H-M   'P 1'
#
loop_
_entity.id
_entity.type
_entity.pdbx_description
1 polymer ?
#
loop_
_entity_poly.entity_id
_entity_poly.type
_entity_poly.pdbx_seq_one_letter_code
_entity_poly.pdbx_strand_id
1 'polypeptide(L)'
;MPSDLADYLASRYLVADPKPSKKRKRKRGDNASGGLLIQDDDDSGWGNSSAQQDDEGTDAPVTVTGRSAEFRKTKKSNWKSVGEGEGTPKDDAAAAADAILASAAAEQDAARDEDDEMPIVEEGGSVIKMSDGTHAGLQSAAAVSAQLKRRQREEREDFERHRKSAKEEETVYRDATGRRIDISMKRAEARRAAAEAEEKERLAKEALKGEVQLEEARKRREKLQDAKLMSFARTADDEEMNKELKEQERWNDPMMQFMAEKKDAPGKGKKSKRKPVYAGAAPPNRYGIKPGYRWDGVDRSNGFEGERFKAINRRERNKGLDYAWQMDE
;
A
#
# COMPACT_ATOMS: atom_id res chain seq x y z
N MET A 1 -27.92 42.40 -35.15
CA MET A 1 -27.02 41.66 -34.25
C MET A 1 -27.69 40.34 -33.94
N PRO A 2 -27.26 39.23 -34.58
CA PRO A 2 -27.94 37.96 -34.45
C PRO A 2 -27.70 37.44 -33.02
N SER A 3 -28.75 37.48 -32.20
CA SER A 3 -28.79 36.77 -30.93
C SER A 3 -28.63 35.28 -31.23
N ASP A 4 -27.54 34.70 -30.72
CA ASP A 4 -27.17 33.30 -30.93
C ASP A 4 -28.36 32.39 -30.66
N LEU A 5 -28.75 31.60 -31.67
CA LEU A 5 -29.79 30.57 -31.57
C LEU A 5 -29.51 29.64 -30.38
N ALA A 6 -28.23 29.42 -30.07
CA ALA A 6 -27.77 28.65 -28.93
C ALA A 6 -28.22 29.26 -27.58
N ASP A 7 -28.13 30.57 -27.41
CA ASP A 7 -28.56 31.25 -26.17
C ASP A 7 -30.08 31.24 -26.01
N TYR A 8 -30.82 31.34 -27.12
CA TYR A 8 -32.27 31.23 -27.12
C TYR A 8 -32.73 29.83 -26.72
N LEU A 9 -32.09 28.78 -27.26
CA LEU A 9 -32.41 27.40 -26.91
C LEU A 9 -31.98 27.05 -25.47
N ALA A 10 -30.84 27.56 -25.01
CA ALA A 10 -30.36 27.35 -23.66
C ALA A 10 -31.32 27.92 -22.60
N SER A 11 -31.79 29.16 -22.79
CA SER A 11 -32.66 29.85 -21.83
C SER A 11 -34.09 29.31 -21.78
N ARG A 12 -34.62 28.80 -22.91
CA ARG A 12 -36.02 28.37 -23.00
C ARG A 12 -36.24 26.87 -22.87
N TYR A 13 -35.25 26.04 -23.20
CA TYR A 13 -35.46 24.60 -23.33
C TYR A 13 -34.44 23.72 -22.57
N LEU A 14 -33.33 24.29 -22.06
CA LEU A 14 -32.29 23.53 -21.34
C LEU A 14 -32.13 23.91 -19.87
N VAL A 15 -32.92 24.85 -19.35
CA VAL A 15 -32.99 25.11 -17.91
C VAL A 15 -33.89 24.05 -17.28
N ALA A 16 -33.28 23.04 -16.65
CA ALA A 16 -34.00 22.07 -15.84
C ALA A 16 -34.72 22.79 -14.69
N ASP A 17 -36.03 22.55 -14.56
CA ASP A 17 -36.86 23.15 -13.51
C ASP A 17 -36.22 22.98 -12.12
N PRO A 18 -36.08 24.05 -11.31
CA PRO A 18 -35.61 23.91 -9.94
C PRO A 18 -36.66 23.17 -9.11
N LYS A 19 -36.27 21.99 -8.59
CA LYS A 19 -37.09 21.16 -7.70
C LYS A 19 -37.70 22.02 -6.57
N PRO A 20 -39.02 21.94 -6.31
CA PRO A 20 -39.63 22.74 -5.25
C PRO A 20 -39.15 22.29 -3.86
N SER A 21 -38.59 23.23 -3.10
CA SER A 21 -38.18 23.05 -1.71
C SER A 21 -39.40 22.82 -0.81
N LYS A 22 -39.57 21.60 -0.28
CA LYS A 22 -40.65 21.26 0.66
C LYS A 22 -40.45 21.97 2.01
N LYS A 23 -41.42 22.81 2.37
CA LYS A 23 -41.60 23.39 3.71
C LYS A 23 -41.96 22.30 4.72
N ARG A 24 -41.34 22.36 5.90
CA ARG A 24 -41.69 21.60 7.11
C ARG A 24 -43.15 21.84 7.52
N LYS A 25 -43.92 20.78 7.81
CA LYS A 25 -45.10 20.86 8.68
C LYS A 25 -45.23 19.61 9.55
N ARG A 26 -45.52 19.84 10.83
CA ARG A 26 -45.64 18.87 11.92
C ARG A 26 -47.00 18.13 11.89
N LYS A 27 -46.91 16.88 12.38
CA LYS A 27 -47.83 15.83 12.87
C LYS A 27 -49.30 16.14 13.25
N ARG A 28 -50.14 15.11 12.98
CA ARG A 28 -51.47 14.66 13.48
C ARG A 28 -52.55 14.64 12.38
N GLY A 29 -53.41 13.65 12.19
CA GLY A 29 -53.71 12.35 12.82
C GLY A 29 -54.88 11.66 12.07
N ASP A 30 -54.97 10.33 12.16
CA ASP A 30 -56.06 9.36 11.83
C ASP A 30 -57.20 9.73 10.86
N ASN A 31 -57.39 8.94 9.78
CA ASN A 31 -58.28 7.74 9.75
C ASN A 31 -58.48 7.17 8.33
N ALA A 32 -58.47 5.83 8.26
CA ALA A 32 -59.09 4.88 7.33
C ALA A 32 -59.47 5.26 5.88
N SER A 33 -58.88 4.57 4.89
CA SER A 33 -59.61 3.66 3.95
C SER A 33 -58.70 3.11 2.82
N GLY A 34 -58.54 1.78 2.83
CA GLY A 34 -58.46 0.86 1.68
C GLY A 34 -57.50 1.11 0.49
N GLY A 35 -56.44 0.30 0.41
CA GLY A 35 -55.71 0.02 -0.85
C GLY A 35 -54.43 -0.78 -0.62
N LEU A 36 -54.35 -2.01 -1.13
CA LEU A 36 -53.26 -2.98 -0.93
C LEU A 36 -51.88 -2.44 -1.34
N LEU A 37 -50.87 -2.56 -0.46
CA LEU A 37 -49.45 -2.56 -0.81
C LEU A 37 -48.81 -3.85 -0.27
N ILE A 38 -48.14 -4.56 -1.17
CA ILE A 38 -47.25 -5.69 -0.88
C ILE A 38 -45.96 -5.08 -0.30
N GLN A 39 -45.62 -5.47 0.93
CA GLN A 39 -44.35 -5.14 1.58
C GLN A 39 -43.77 -6.46 2.07
N ASP A 40 -42.66 -6.89 1.47
CA ASP A 40 -41.84 -7.99 1.98
C ASP A 40 -41.21 -7.52 3.30
N ASP A 41 -41.72 -8.11 4.38
CA ASP A 41 -41.26 -8.06 5.75
C ASP A 41 -40.02 -8.96 5.86
N ASP A 42 -38.87 -8.38 6.22
CA ASP A 42 -37.69 -9.15 6.64
C ASP A 42 -37.04 -8.43 7.84
N ASP A 43 -37.80 -8.38 8.93
CA ASP A 43 -37.31 -8.10 10.28
C ASP A 43 -37.51 -9.36 11.13
N SER A 44 -36.41 -10.03 11.49
CA SER A 44 -36.38 -11.01 12.58
C SER A 44 -35.00 -11.07 13.22
N GLY A 45 -34.68 -10.01 13.95
CA GLY A 45 -33.85 -10.14 15.15
C GLY A 45 -34.75 -10.51 16.33
N TRP A 46 -34.32 -11.49 17.14
CA TRP A 46 -34.52 -11.72 18.59
C TRP A 46 -33.88 -13.09 18.89
N GLY A 47 -33.11 -13.33 19.95
CA GLY A 47 -32.81 -12.51 21.12
C GLY A 47 -31.65 -13.11 21.94
N ASN A 48 -31.35 -12.43 23.03
CA ASN A 48 -30.37 -12.82 24.04
C ASN A 48 -31.15 -13.39 25.24
N SER A 49 -30.74 -14.54 25.79
CA SER A 49 -31.06 -14.91 27.17
C SER A 49 -29.94 -15.70 27.83
N SER A 50 -29.65 -15.28 29.06
CA SER A 50 -28.75 -15.88 30.03
C SER A 50 -29.45 -16.96 30.87
N ALA A 51 -28.63 -17.86 31.44
CA ALA A 51 -28.84 -18.66 32.66
C ALA A 51 -29.46 -20.07 32.53
N GLN A 52 -28.58 -21.06 32.76
CA GLN A 52 -28.57 -21.98 33.93
C GLN A 52 -29.55 -23.20 34.00
N GLN A 53 -28.90 -24.39 33.94
CA GLN A 53 -29.07 -25.66 34.67
C GLN A 53 -30.26 -26.64 34.50
N ASP A 54 -29.85 -27.92 34.36
CA ASP A 54 -30.44 -29.23 34.72
C ASP A 54 -31.72 -29.68 33.95
N ASP A 55 -32.01 -30.92 33.57
CA ASP A 55 -31.43 -32.28 33.61
C ASP A 55 -32.15 -33.13 32.51
N GLU A 56 -31.55 -34.28 32.16
CA GLU A 56 -32.18 -35.53 31.71
C GLU A 56 -32.72 -35.73 30.28
N GLY A 57 -32.01 -36.60 29.54
CA GLY A 57 -32.63 -37.70 28.80
C GLY A 57 -33.11 -37.45 27.36
N THR A 58 -32.26 -37.71 26.37
CA THR A 58 -32.58 -38.66 25.27
C THR A 58 -31.38 -38.84 24.33
N ASP A 59 -31.09 -40.12 24.09
CA ASP A 59 -30.02 -40.67 23.27
C ASP A 59 -30.39 -40.61 21.77
N ALA A 60 -29.64 -39.84 20.97
CA ALA A 60 -29.75 -39.86 19.52
C ALA A 60 -28.38 -39.57 18.86
N PRO A 61 -27.88 -40.45 17.96
CA PRO A 61 -26.56 -40.30 17.38
C PRO A 61 -26.53 -39.21 16.29
N VAL A 62 -25.82 -38.11 16.54
CA VAL A 62 -25.53 -37.07 15.54
C VAL A 62 -24.23 -37.43 14.81
N THR A 63 -24.35 -37.84 13.55
CA THR A 63 -23.20 -38.06 12.66
C THR A 63 -22.60 -36.73 12.20
N VAL A 64 -21.33 -36.49 12.51
CA VAL A 64 -20.57 -35.30 12.14
C VAL A 64 -20.16 -35.38 10.66
N THR A 65 -20.85 -34.62 9.80
CA THR A 65 -20.40 -34.33 8.43
C THR A 65 -20.15 -32.83 8.28
N GLY A 66 -18.87 -32.42 8.27
CA GLY A 66 -18.50 -31.04 8.00
C GLY A 66 -17.13 -30.66 8.56
N ARG A 67 -16.04 -31.11 7.92
CA ARG A 67 -14.71 -30.53 8.15
C ARG A 67 -14.58 -29.25 7.31
N SER A 68 -15.09 -28.13 7.84
CA SER A 68 -14.85 -26.80 7.27
C SER A 68 -13.43 -26.33 7.61
N ALA A 69 -12.78 -25.73 6.62
CA ALA A 69 -11.38 -25.30 6.61
C ALA A 69 -11.12 -24.03 7.45
N GLU A 70 -11.70 -23.92 8.65
CA GLU A 70 -11.55 -22.75 9.52
C GLU A 70 -10.53 -22.96 10.64
N PHE A 71 -10.05 -24.19 10.87
CA PHE A 71 -9.09 -24.50 11.92
C PHE A 71 -7.61 -24.24 11.58
N ARG A 72 -7.29 -23.60 10.44
CA ARG A 72 -5.89 -23.35 10.00
C ARG A 72 -5.48 -21.87 9.99
N LYS A 73 -6.26 -20.97 10.59
CA LYS A 73 -5.99 -19.52 10.59
C LYS A 73 -5.56 -18.94 11.95
N THR A 74 -4.92 -19.72 12.81
CA THR A 74 -4.17 -19.17 13.97
C THR A 74 -2.66 -19.23 13.69
N LYS A 75 -2.12 -18.16 13.08
CA LYS A 75 -0.68 -17.98 12.79
C LYS A 75 0.19 -17.69 14.03
N LYS A 76 -0.12 -18.27 15.19
CA LYS A 76 0.74 -18.19 16.39
C LYS A 76 0.64 -19.51 17.16
N SER A 77 1.67 -20.34 17.04
CA SER A 77 1.91 -21.44 17.96
C SER A 77 2.39 -20.87 19.29
N ASN A 78 1.75 -21.26 20.39
CA ASN A 78 2.11 -20.84 21.75
C ASN A 78 3.15 -21.79 22.39
N TRP A 79 3.92 -22.50 21.56
CA TRP A 79 4.95 -23.45 21.98
C TRP A 79 6.25 -22.68 22.22
N LYS A 80 6.81 -22.80 23.42
CA LYS A 80 8.13 -22.24 23.76
C LYS A 80 9.20 -23.27 23.39
N SER A 81 9.94 -23.06 22.30
CA SER A 81 11.07 -23.92 21.92
C SER A 81 12.21 -23.72 22.92
N VAL A 82 12.46 -24.72 23.75
CA VAL A 82 13.61 -24.76 24.65
C VAL A 82 14.80 -25.23 23.82
N GLY A 83 15.59 -24.29 23.30
CA GLY A 83 16.76 -24.62 22.50
C GLY A 83 17.37 -23.45 21.73
N GLU A 84 17.40 -22.24 22.30
CA GLU A 84 18.17 -21.14 21.72
C GLU A 84 18.90 -20.40 22.83
N GLY A 85 20.11 -20.87 23.11
CA GLY A 85 21.11 -20.11 23.85
C GLY A 85 21.78 -19.10 22.92
N GLU A 86 21.70 -17.84 23.32
CA GLU A 86 22.70 -16.79 23.12
C GLU A 86 23.23 -16.51 21.70
N GLY A 87 22.65 -15.46 21.08
CA GLY A 87 23.44 -14.42 20.39
C GLY A 87 24.03 -14.73 19.02
N THR A 88 23.20 -14.90 17.98
CA THR A 88 23.64 -14.71 16.57
C THR A 88 22.77 -13.67 15.87
N PRO A 89 23.34 -12.78 15.02
CA PRO A 89 22.61 -11.72 14.34
C PRO A 89 21.63 -12.35 13.33
N LYS A 90 20.35 -12.41 13.72
CA LYS A 90 19.23 -12.76 12.86
C LYS A 90 18.98 -11.58 11.94
N ASP A 91 19.31 -11.75 10.66
CA ASP A 91 18.44 -11.39 9.53
C ASP A 91 19.16 -11.73 8.20
N ASP A 92 20.45 -11.41 8.07
CA ASP A 92 21.21 -11.63 6.82
C ASP A 92 21.68 -13.08 6.65
N ALA A 93 22.15 -13.72 7.73
CA ALA A 93 22.62 -15.10 7.69
C ALA A 93 21.47 -16.11 7.51
N ALA A 94 20.29 -15.82 8.09
CA ALA A 94 19.09 -16.62 7.91
C ALA A 94 18.54 -16.48 6.48
N ALA A 95 18.48 -15.26 5.94
CA ALA A 95 18.09 -15.03 4.55
C ALA A 95 19.06 -15.67 3.55
N ALA A 96 20.37 -15.65 3.83
CA ALA A 96 21.37 -16.33 3.01
C ALA A 96 21.21 -17.86 3.08
N ALA A 97 20.94 -18.42 4.25
CA ALA A 97 20.68 -19.86 4.41
C ALA A 97 19.39 -20.28 3.67
N ASP A 98 18.32 -19.49 3.76
CA ASP A 98 17.06 -19.74 3.06
C ASP A 98 17.23 -19.60 1.53
N ALA A 99 18.07 -18.66 1.06
CA ALA A 99 18.40 -18.52 -0.35
C ALA A 99 19.22 -19.72 -0.87
N ILE A 100 20.16 -20.24 -0.07
CA ILE A 100 20.93 -21.44 -0.41
C ILE A 100 20.00 -22.66 -0.46
N LEU A 101 19.12 -22.82 0.52
CA LEU A 101 18.11 -23.89 0.54
C LEU A 101 17.14 -23.81 -0.65
N ALA A 102 16.69 -22.61 -1.01
CA ALA A 102 15.84 -22.38 -2.17
C ALA A 102 16.60 -22.66 -3.48
N SER A 103 17.87 -22.29 -3.58
CA SER A 103 18.70 -22.58 -4.75
C SER A 103 18.97 -24.08 -4.90
N ALA A 104 19.28 -24.78 -3.80
CA ALA A 104 19.49 -26.22 -3.80
C ALA A 104 18.19 -26.98 -4.10
N ALA A 105 17.04 -26.50 -3.61
CA ALA A 105 15.74 -27.07 -3.97
C ALA A 105 15.43 -26.85 -5.47
N ALA A 106 15.68 -25.65 -6.00
CA ALA A 106 15.50 -25.37 -7.42
C ALA A 106 16.45 -26.18 -8.31
N GLU A 107 17.69 -26.40 -7.88
CA GLU A 107 18.69 -27.21 -8.57
C GLU A 107 18.34 -28.71 -8.49
N GLN A 108 17.77 -29.17 -7.38
CA GLN A 108 17.26 -30.54 -7.23
C GLN A 108 15.99 -30.77 -8.06
N ASP A 109 15.09 -29.78 -8.15
CA ASP A 109 13.90 -29.85 -9.00
C ASP A 109 14.30 -29.77 -10.48
N ALA A 110 15.27 -28.92 -10.84
CA ALA A 110 15.83 -28.88 -12.19
C ALA A 110 16.55 -30.18 -12.58
N ALA A 111 17.31 -30.79 -11.66
CA ALA A 111 17.94 -32.09 -11.90
C ALA A 111 16.90 -33.21 -12.09
N ARG A 112 15.77 -33.17 -11.36
CA ARG A 112 14.65 -34.10 -11.58
C ARG A 112 13.95 -33.85 -12.91
N ASP A 113 13.74 -32.59 -13.27
CA ASP A 113 13.19 -32.21 -14.57
C ASP A 113 14.13 -32.63 -15.71
N GLU A 114 15.46 -32.56 -15.53
CA GLU A 114 16.47 -33.02 -16.50
C GLU A 114 16.51 -34.55 -16.64
N ASP A 115 16.37 -35.30 -15.54
CA ASP A 115 16.25 -36.76 -15.56
C ASP A 115 14.96 -37.22 -16.27
N ASP A 116 13.87 -36.45 -16.14
CA ASP A 116 12.59 -36.67 -16.84
C ASP A 116 12.60 -36.12 -18.29
N GLU A 117 13.51 -35.20 -18.64
CA GLU A 117 13.77 -34.67 -19.99
C GLU A 117 14.77 -35.54 -20.79
N MET A 118 15.36 -36.57 -20.20
CA MET A 118 16.10 -37.57 -20.97
C MET A 118 15.15 -38.16 -22.03
N PRO A 119 15.56 -38.20 -23.32
CA PRO A 119 14.77 -38.87 -24.32
C PRO A 119 14.68 -40.34 -23.94
N ILE A 120 13.52 -40.77 -23.43
CA ILE A 120 13.16 -42.18 -23.44
C ILE A 120 13.34 -42.61 -24.90
N VAL A 121 14.39 -43.41 -25.12
CA VAL A 121 14.62 -44.10 -26.37
C VAL A 121 13.37 -44.97 -26.57
N GLU A 122 12.44 -44.52 -27.42
CA GLU A 122 11.28 -45.32 -27.85
C GLU A 122 11.84 -46.54 -28.59
N GLU A 123 12.19 -47.58 -27.83
CA GLU A 123 12.61 -48.87 -28.35
C GLU A 123 11.36 -49.60 -28.85
N GLY A 124 10.99 -49.36 -30.11
CA GLY A 124 10.35 -50.35 -30.99
C GLY A 124 9.03 -51.01 -30.56
N GLY A 125 8.21 -50.41 -29.70
CA GLY A 125 6.88 -50.94 -29.33
C GLY A 125 5.82 -49.85 -29.27
N SER A 126 4.69 -50.03 -29.96
CA SER A 126 3.62 -49.03 -30.06
C SER A 126 3.03 -48.64 -28.70
N VAL A 127 3.48 -47.52 -28.14
CA VAL A 127 2.86 -46.93 -26.94
C VAL A 127 1.48 -46.38 -27.32
N ILE A 128 0.43 -46.89 -26.67
CA ILE A 128 -0.95 -46.43 -26.89
C ILE A 128 -1.10 -45.05 -26.24
N LYS A 129 -1.13 -44.00 -27.08
CA LYS A 129 -1.39 -42.62 -26.67
C LYS A 129 -2.90 -42.34 -26.77
N MET A 130 -3.43 -41.58 -25.84
CA MET A 130 -4.82 -41.10 -25.85
C MET A 130 -4.99 -40.00 -26.92
N SER A 131 -6.25 -39.61 -27.19
CA SER A 131 -6.57 -38.45 -28.05
C SER A 131 -5.86 -37.17 -27.63
N ASP A 132 -5.58 -37.06 -26.33
CA ASP A 132 -4.97 -35.89 -25.71
C ASP A 132 -3.43 -35.99 -25.70
N GLY A 133 -2.86 -37.00 -26.36
CA GLY A 133 -1.41 -37.24 -26.45
C GLY A 133 -0.77 -37.80 -25.19
N THR A 134 -1.54 -37.97 -24.10
CA THR A 134 -1.10 -38.59 -22.85
C THR A 134 -1.01 -40.11 -23.00
N HIS A 135 -0.14 -40.74 -22.21
CA HIS A 135 0.05 -42.18 -22.23
C HIS A 135 -1.13 -42.90 -21.56
N ALA A 136 -1.64 -43.98 -22.15
CA ALA A 136 -2.71 -44.78 -21.54
C ALA A 136 -2.19 -45.62 -20.36
N GLY A 137 -2.83 -45.54 -19.18
CA GLY A 137 -2.49 -46.35 -18.00
C GLY A 137 -2.62 -45.61 -16.66
N LEU A 138 -2.29 -46.28 -15.54
CA LEU A 138 -2.21 -45.67 -14.21
C LEU A 138 -0.95 -44.79 -14.14
N GLN A 139 -1.11 -43.48 -14.22
CA GLN A 139 0.01 -42.52 -14.17
C GLN A 139 -0.07 -41.64 -12.94
N SER A 140 1.09 -41.18 -12.45
CA SER A 140 1.17 -40.18 -11.39
C SER A 140 0.73 -38.81 -11.92
N ALA A 141 0.16 -37.96 -11.05
CA ALA A 141 -0.26 -36.61 -11.45
C ALA A 141 0.90 -35.75 -11.98
N ALA A 142 2.11 -35.97 -11.45
CA ALA A 142 3.33 -35.33 -11.94
C ALA A 142 3.63 -35.72 -13.39
N ALA A 143 3.59 -37.01 -13.72
CA ALA A 143 3.85 -37.52 -15.07
C ALA A 143 2.83 -36.99 -16.09
N VAL A 144 1.55 -36.87 -15.73
CA VAL A 144 0.51 -36.29 -16.60
C VAL A 144 0.75 -34.80 -16.85
N SER A 145 1.16 -34.05 -15.82
CA SER A 145 1.45 -32.61 -15.96
C SER A 145 2.68 -32.33 -16.82
N ALA A 146 3.72 -33.18 -16.71
CA ALA A 146 4.93 -33.08 -17.52
C ALA A 146 4.63 -33.38 -18.99
N GLN A 147 3.84 -34.43 -19.28
CA GLN A 147 3.40 -34.76 -20.64
C GLN A 147 2.58 -33.65 -21.28
N LEU A 148 1.65 -33.03 -20.54
CA LEU A 148 0.86 -31.90 -21.03
C LEU A 148 1.72 -30.66 -21.31
N LYS A 149 2.69 -30.33 -20.45
CA LYS A 149 3.62 -29.21 -20.67
C LYS A 149 4.49 -29.45 -21.90
N ARG A 150 5.03 -30.66 -22.05
CA ARG A 150 5.82 -31.05 -23.23
C ARG A 150 5.00 -30.92 -24.51
N ARG A 151 3.76 -31.41 -24.50
CA ARG A 151 2.85 -31.29 -25.65
C ARG A 151 2.51 -29.84 -25.97
N GLN A 152 2.19 -29.02 -24.97
CA GLN A 152 1.94 -27.58 -25.20
C GLN A 152 3.17 -26.86 -25.78
N ARG A 153 4.38 -27.26 -25.37
CA ARG A 153 5.62 -26.73 -25.93
C ARG A 153 5.81 -27.16 -27.38
N GLU A 154 5.62 -28.44 -27.69
CA GLU A 154 5.66 -28.97 -29.07
C GLU A 154 4.61 -28.30 -29.96
N GLU A 155 3.35 -28.18 -29.50
CA GLU A 155 2.27 -27.49 -30.22
C GLU A 155 2.58 -26.00 -30.43
N ARG A 156 3.22 -25.35 -29.46
CA ARG A 156 3.67 -23.97 -29.60
C ARG A 156 4.82 -23.85 -30.59
N GLU A 157 5.79 -24.75 -30.57
CA GLU A 157 6.90 -24.79 -31.50
C GLU A 157 6.43 -25.09 -32.93
N ASP A 158 5.50 -26.03 -33.10
CA ASP A 158 4.83 -26.32 -34.37
C ASP A 158 4.01 -25.12 -34.84
N PHE A 159 3.26 -24.48 -33.96
CA PHE A 159 2.53 -23.24 -34.27
C PHE A 159 3.49 -22.11 -34.68
N GLU A 160 4.65 -21.97 -34.03
CA GLU A 160 5.68 -20.99 -34.39
C GLU A 160 6.36 -21.32 -35.72
N ARG A 161 6.58 -22.60 -36.03
CA ARG A 161 7.08 -23.06 -37.35
C ARG A 161 6.06 -22.77 -38.44
N HIS A 162 4.79 -23.12 -38.21
CA HIS A 162 3.70 -22.83 -39.13
C HIS A 162 3.48 -21.33 -39.33
N ARG A 163 3.61 -20.53 -38.28
CA ARG A 163 3.56 -19.05 -38.34
C ARG A 163 4.72 -18.44 -39.13
N LYS A 164 5.91 -19.06 -39.12
CA LYS A 164 7.05 -18.62 -39.94
C LYS A 164 6.91 -19.02 -41.41
N SER A 165 6.27 -20.16 -41.70
CA SER A 165 6.08 -20.65 -43.07
C SER A 165 4.83 -20.12 -43.77
N ALA A 166 3.79 -19.79 -43.02
CA ALA A 166 2.53 -19.30 -43.56
C ALA A 166 2.59 -17.77 -43.74
N LYS A 167 2.36 -17.29 -44.95
CA LYS A 167 1.99 -15.89 -45.18
C LYS A 167 0.57 -15.72 -44.65
N GLU A 168 0.44 -15.29 -43.41
CA GLU A 168 -0.87 -14.95 -42.82
C GLU A 168 -1.53 -13.85 -43.66
N GLU A 169 -2.73 -14.10 -44.17
CA GLU A 169 -3.56 -13.05 -44.78
C GLU A 169 -3.96 -12.06 -43.67
N GLU A 170 -3.76 -10.76 -43.92
CA GLU A 170 -4.04 -9.73 -42.91
C GLU A 170 -5.52 -9.77 -42.49
N THR A 171 -5.75 -10.16 -41.25
CA THR A 171 -7.10 -10.19 -40.68
C THR A 171 -7.56 -8.75 -40.42
N VAL A 172 -8.51 -8.28 -41.24
CA VAL A 172 -9.05 -6.93 -41.13
C VAL A 172 -10.14 -6.89 -40.08
N TYR A 173 -9.80 -6.40 -38.90
CA TYR A 173 -10.76 -6.19 -37.82
C TYR A 173 -11.59 -4.94 -38.08
N ARG A 174 -12.90 -5.06 -37.90
CA ARG A 174 -13.86 -3.96 -38.06
C ARG A 174 -14.66 -3.76 -36.77
N ASP A 175 -15.01 -2.53 -36.46
CA ASP A 175 -15.97 -2.22 -35.38
C ASP A 175 -17.40 -2.62 -35.79
N ALA A 176 -18.33 -2.72 -34.84
CA ALA A 176 -19.76 -2.90 -35.07
C ALA A 176 -20.38 -1.92 -36.11
N THR A 177 -19.75 -0.76 -36.34
CA THR A 177 -20.11 0.21 -37.39
C THR A 177 -19.45 -0.06 -38.76
N GLY A 178 -18.59 -1.09 -38.86
CA GLY A 178 -17.91 -1.50 -40.09
C GLY A 178 -16.57 -0.82 -40.37
N ARG A 179 -16.12 0.12 -39.53
CA ARG A 179 -14.83 0.81 -39.69
C ARG A 179 -13.66 -0.12 -39.39
N ARG A 180 -12.66 -0.15 -40.28
CA ARG A 180 -11.40 -0.93 -40.08
C ARG A 180 -10.64 -0.36 -38.87
N ILE A 181 -10.33 -1.21 -37.90
CA ILE A 181 -9.53 -0.89 -36.72
C ILE A 181 -8.21 -1.62 -36.84
N ASP A 182 -7.12 -0.87 -36.80
CA ASP A 182 -5.79 -1.45 -36.64
C ASP A 182 -5.60 -1.85 -35.17
N ILE A 183 -5.53 -3.16 -34.90
CA ILE A 183 -5.34 -3.69 -33.54
C ILE A 183 -4.01 -3.22 -32.96
N SER A 184 -2.98 -3.06 -33.78
CA SER A 184 -1.66 -2.64 -33.30
C SER A 184 -1.72 -1.24 -32.70
N MET A 185 -2.42 -0.33 -33.37
CA MET A 185 -2.68 1.02 -32.91
C MET A 185 -3.59 1.05 -31.69
N LYS A 186 -4.70 0.30 -31.68
CA LYS A 186 -5.60 0.23 -30.52
C LYS A 186 -4.93 -0.39 -29.28
N ARG A 187 -4.01 -1.34 -29.47
CA ARG A 187 -3.20 -1.95 -28.40
C ARG A 187 -2.12 -0.99 -27.89
N ALA A 188 -1.51 -0.22 -28.80
CA ALA A 188 -0.57 0.83 -28.41
C ALA A 188 -1.26 1.98 -27.66
N GLU A 189 -2.46 2.39 -28.09
CA GLU A 189 -3.30 3.35 -27.39
C GLU A 189 -3.76 2.82 -26.04
N ALA A 190 -4.18 1.56 -25.94
CA ALA A 190 -4.53 0.93 -24.66
C ALA A 190 -3.32 0.86 -23.71
N ARG A 191 -2.11 0.54 -24.22
CA ARG A 191 -0.89 0.54 -23.41
C ARG A 191 -0.50 1.96 -22.95
N ARG A 192 -0.66 2.97 -23.81
CA ARG A 192 -0.43 4.38 -23.45
C ARG A 192 -1.46 4.86 -22.44
N ALA A 193 -2.74 4.54 -22.62
CA ALA A 193 -3.81 4.88 -21.70
C ALA A 193 -3.63 4.20 -20.33
N ALA A 194 -3.18 2.95 -20.30
CA ALA A 194 -2.82 2.25 -19.07
C ALA A 194 -1.64 2.93 -18.36
N ALA A 195 -0.56 3.26 -19.09
CA ALA A 195 0.59 3.97 -18.52
C ALA A 195 0.22 5.37 -18.02
N GLU A 196 -0.62 6.11 -18.74
CA GLU A 196 -1.12 7.41 -18.29
C GLU A 196 -2.04 7.30 -17.07
N ALA A 197 -2.85 6.24 -16.97
CA ALA A 197 -3.66 5.98 -15.79
C ALA A 197 -2.78 5.66 -14.58
N GLU A 198 -1.75 4.82 -14.77
CA GLU A 198 -0.77 4.50 -13.73
C GLU A 198 -0.03 5.76 -13.24
N GLU A 199 0.45 6.61 -14.15
CA GLU A 199 1.11 7.86 -13.78
C GLU A 199 0.15 8.84 -13.08
N LYS A 200 -1.11 8.94 -13.51
CA LYS A 200 -2.14 9.73 -12.82
C LYS A 200 -2.42 9.20 -11.41
N GLU A 201 -2.47 7.87 -11.24
CA GLU A 201 -2.63 7.25 -9.93
C GLU A 201 -1.41 7.51 -9.03
N ARG A 202 -0.19 7.46 -9.58
CA ARG A 202 1.03 7.79 -8.84
C ARG A 202 1.04 9.25 -8.41
N LEU A 203 0.71 10.17 -9.32
CA LEU A 203 0.59 11.59 -9.00
C LEU A 203 -0.50 11.86 -7.97
N ALA A 204 -1.64 11.16 -8.04
CA ALA A 204 -2.69 11.27 -7.03
C ALA A 204 -2.20 10.79 -5.64
N LYS A 205 -1.46 9.68 -5.60
CA LYS A 205 -0.84 9.17 -4.37
C LYS A 205 0.24 10.11 -3.83
N GLU A 206 1.02 10.74 -4.70
CA GLU A 206 2.07 11.71 -4.31
C GLU A 206 1.47 13.05 -3.86
N ALA A 207 0.40 13.52 -4.51
CA ALA A 207 -0.30 14.74 -4.14
C ALA A 207 -0.98 14.64 -2.77
N LEU A 208 -1.34 13.43 -2.33
CA LEU A 208 -1.86 13.19 -0.98
C LEU A 208 -0.77 13.28 0.10
N LYS A 209 0.51 13.11 -0.26
CA LYS A 209 1.63 13.17 0.69
C LYS A 209 2.00 14.61 1.02
N GLY A 210 2.52 14.82 2.23
CA GLY A 210 3.00 16.14 2.64
C GLY A 210 4.29 16.54 1.93
N GLU A 211 4.39 17.79 1.47
CA GLU A 211 5.61 18.34 0.83
C GLU A 211 6.87 18.11 1.69
N VAL A 212 6.79 18.35 3.00
CA VAL A 212 7.91 18.17 3.94
C VAL A 212 8.36 16.70 3.99
N GLN A 213 7.42 15.75 3.94
CA GLN A 213 7.73 14.32 3.95
C GLN A 213 8.44 13.91 2.65
N LEU A 214 8.03 14.47 1.52
CA LEU A 214 8.67 14.23 0.23
C LEU A 214 10.09 14.82 0.20
N GLU A 215 10.26 16.04 0.70
CA GLU A 215 11.58 16.68 0.83
C GLU A 215 12.51 15.92 1.78
N GLU A 216 12.01 15.47 2.92
CA GLU A 216 12.76 14.64 3.87
C GLU A 216 13.16 13.29 3.26
N ALA A 217 12.25 12.63 2.54
CA ALA A 217 12.56 11.39 1.84
C ALA A 217 13.64 11.60 0.76
N ARG A 218 13.56 12.71 0.03
CA ARG A 218 14.59 13.09 -0.95
C ARG A 218 15.94 13.35 -0.27
N LYS A 219 15.98 14.17 0.77
CA LYS A 219 17.21 14.45 1.54
C LYS A 219 17.79 13.18 2.16
N ARG A 220 16.94 12.27 2.65
CA ARG A 220 17.39 10.97 3.17
C ARG A 220 18.04 10.13 2.08
N ARG A 221 17.47 10.11 0.87
CA ARG A 221 18.07 9.42 -0.27
C ARG A 221 19.41 10.03 -0.67
N GLU A 222 19.50 11.36 -0.72
CA GLU A 222 20.76 12.09 -0.99
C GLU A 222 21.81 11.72 0.07
N LYS A 223 21.46 11.81 1.36
CA LYS A 223 22.34 11.38 2.46
C LYS A 223 22.78 9.91 2.36
N LEU A 224 21.93 9.01 1.88
CA LEU A 224 22.30 7.61 1.67
C LEU A 224 23.26 7.43 0.49
N GLN A 225 23.18 8.26 -0.55
CA GLN A 225 24.16 8.24 -1.63
C GLN A 225 25.49 8.83 -1.16
N ASP A 226 25.45 9.94 -0.43
CA ASP A 226 26.64 10.56 0.14
C ASP A 226 27.32 9.61 1.14
N ALA A 227 26.54 8.93 1.99
CA ALA A 227 27.04 7.95 2.94
C ALA A 227 27.74 6.74 2.29
N LYS A 228 27.46 6.43 1.01
CA LYS A 228 28.22 5.39 0.27
C LYS A 228 29.64 5.83 -0.05
N LEU A 229 29.87 7.14 -0.17
CA LEU A 229 31.18 7.73 -0.47
C LEU A 229 31.91 8.21 0.79
N MET A 230 31.17 8.50 1.88
CA MET A 230 31.74 8.95 3.14
C MET A 230 32.58 7.85 3.83
N SER A 231 33.60 8.27 4.58
CA SER A 231 34.37 7.37 5.43
C SER A 231 33.53 6.87 6.61
N PHE A 232 33.78 5.63 7.03
CA PHE A 232 33.05 5.02 8.15
C PHE A 232 33.24 5.79 9.48
N ALA A 233 34.47 6.22 9.76
CA ALA A 233 34.79 7.05 10.93
C ALA A 233 34.96 8.51 10.52
N ARG A 234 34.48 9.42 11.38
CA ARG A 234 34.81 10.85 11.32
C ARG A 234 36.06 11.10 12.15
N THR A 235 37.05 11.79 11.59
CA THR A 235 38.29 12.16 12.28
C THR A 235 38.28 13.64 12.63
N ALA A 236 39.22 14.09 13.46
CA ALA A 236 39.34 15.51 13.83
C ALA A 236 39.61 16.42 12.61
N ASP A 237 40.19 15.87 11.55
CA ASP A 237 40.54 16.60 10.32
C ASP A 237 39.44 16.56 9.25
N ASP A 238 38.27 15.95 9.53
CA ASP A 238 37.15 15.89 8.59
C ASP A 238 36.67 17.30 8.21
N GLU A 239 36.82 17.64 6.93
CA GLU A 239 36.54 18.98 6.43
C GLU A 239 35.08 19.38 6.58
N GLU A 240 34.13 18.47 6.35
CA GLU A 240 32.70 18.78 6.41
C GLU A 240 32.28 19.08 7.84
N MET A 241 32.71 18.24 8.78
CA MET A 241 32.50 18.43 10.21
C MET A 241 33.12 19.73 10.70
N ASN A 242 34.35 20.03 10.29
CA ASN A 242 35.04 21.26 10.68
C ASN A 242 34.38 22.51 10.10
N LYS A 243 33.81 22.43 8.89
CA LYS A 243 33.01 23.52 8.30
C LYS A 243 31.74 23.75 9.13
N GLU A 244 31.00 22.69 9.48
CA GLU A 244 29.79 22.79 10.32
C GLU A 244 30.09 23.40 11.70
N LEU A 245 31.17 22.98 12.37
CA LEU A 245 31.58 23.52 13.66
C LEU A 245 32.01 24.99 13.61
N LYS A 246 32.55 25.45 12.48
CA LYS A 246 32.89 26.87 12.25
C LYS A 246 31.63 27.71 12.01
N GLU A 247 30.62 27.14 11.35
CA GLU A 247 29.35 27.82 11.10
C GLU A 247 28.45 27.94 12.35
N GLN A 248 28.66 27.07 13.35
CA GLN A 248 27.87 27.10 14.58
C GLN A 248 27.98 28.44 15.31
N GLU A 249 26.85 29.12 15.46
CA GLU A 249 26.74 30.36 16.20
C GLU A 249 26.89 30.10 17.71
N ARG A 250 27.91 30.71 18.33
CA ARG A 250 28.21 30.58 19.76
C ARG A 250 27.76 31.84 20.50
N TRP A 251 26.79 31.72 21.39
CA TRP A 251 26.18 32.86 22.09
C TRP A 251 27.17 33.75 22.87
N ASN A 252 28.31 33.21 23.28
CA ASN A 252 29.38 33.89 24.02
C ASN A 252 30.51 34.44 23.14
N ASP A 253 30.38 34.43 21.82
CA ASP A 253 31.44 34.92 20.93
C ASP A 253 31.36 36.45 20.77
N PRO A 254 32.36 37.22 21.25
CA PRO A 254 32.36 38.67 21.08
C PRO A 254 32.45 39.10 19.61
N MET A 255 33.04 38.27 18.73
CA MET A 255 33.15 38.56 17.30
C MET A 255 31.80 38.47 16.58
N MET A 256 30.82 37.76 17.17
CA MET A 256 29.47 37.66 16.62
C MET A 256 28.81 39.03 16.50
N GLN A 257 29.05 39.96 17.44
CA GLN A 257 28.49 41.31 17.40
C GLN A 257 28.95 42.07 16.15
N PHE A 258 30.21 41.91 15.75
CA PHE A 258 30.77 42.55 14.55
C PHE A 258 30.33 41.87 13.24
N MET A 259 29.99 40.57 13.28
CA MET A 259 29.50 39.84 12.11
C MET A 259 27.97 39.95 11.92
N ALA A 260 27.20 40.18 12.98
CA ALA A 260 25.73 40.19 12.99
C ALA A 260 25.10 41.41 12.31
N GLU A 261 25.78 42.57 12.30
CA GLU A 261 25.29 43.79 11.61
C GLU A 261 24.96 43.57 10.13
N LYS A 262 25.52 42.51 9.53
CA LYS A 262 25.27 42.12 8.13
C LYS A 262 24.03 41.26 7.92
N LYS A 263 23.48 40.64 8.97
CA LYS A 263 22.34 39.70 8.90
C LYS A 263 21.01 40.31 9.37
N ASP A 264 21.05 41.29 10.28
CA ASP A 264 19.86 41.80 10.97
C ASP A 264 19.17 43.00 10.31
N ALA A 265 19.56 43.40 9.09
CA ALA A 265 18.75 44.33 8.31
C ALA A 265 17.56 43.56 7.71
N PRO A 266 16.29 43.78 8.15
CA PRO A 266 15.09 43.33 7.43
C PRO A 266 14.89 44.21 6.17
N GLY A 267 15.93 44.30 5.34
CA GLY A 267 15.94 45.03 4.09
C GLY A 267 15.43 44.13 2.98
N LYS A 268 14.32 44.55 2.36
CA LYS A 268 13.85 44.20 1.01
C LYS A 268 14.96 43.61 0.11
N GLY A 269 15.19 42.30 0.12
CA GLY A 269 16.39 41.85 -0.61
C GLY A 269 16.74 40.38 -0.61
N LYS A 270 15.80 39.47 -0.36
CA LYS A 270 15.84 38.08 -0.82
C LYS A 270 14.53 37.46 -0.38
N LYS A 271 13.58 37.30 -1.31
CA LYS A 271 12.43 36.41 -1.09
C LYS A 271 13.01 35.02 -0.88
N SER A 272 13.29 34.65 0.38
CA SER A 272 13.66 33.28 0.68
C SER A 272 12.53 32.42 0.11
N LYS A 273 12.86 31.35 -0.63
CA LYS A 273 11.85 30.41 -1.18
C LYS A 273 11.01 29.73 -0.08
N ARG A 274 11.28 30.04 1.19
CA ARG A 274 10.59 29.51 2.36
C ARG A 274 9.25 30.23 2.51
N LYS A 275 8.21 29.44 2.78
CA LYS A 275 6.87 29.95 3.09
C LYS A 275 6.97 30.90 4.29
N PRO A 276 6.33 32.08 4.25
CA PRO A 276 6.38 33.04 5.35
C PRO A 276 5.79 32.42 6.64
N VAL A 277 6.43 32.70 7.77
CA VAL A 277 6.10 32.18 9.10
C VAL A 277 5.58 33.32 9.96
N TYR A 278 4.75 33.00 10.96
CA TYR A 278 4.30 33.97 11.95
C TYR A 278 5.47 34.60 12.71
N ALA A 279 5.42 35.92 12.91
CA ALA A 279 6.48 36.69 13.55
C ALA A 279 6.34 36.78 15.09
N GLY A 280 5.14 36.60 15.63
CA GLY A 280 4.88 36.71 17.06
C GLY A 280 5.18 35.44 17.86
N ALA A 281 4.98 35.53 19.17
CA ALA A 281 5.05 34.37 20.06
C ALA A 281 3.87 33.42 19.80
N ALA A 282 4.16 32.12 19.75
CA ALA A 282 3.17 31.07 19.55
C ALA A 282 3.25 30.05 20.68
N PRO A 283 2.14 29.40 21.08
CA PRO A 283 2.19 28.33 22.06
C PRO A 283 3.08 27.18 21.55
N PRO A 284 3.88 26.55 22.42
CA PRO A 284 4.73 25.44 22.03
C PRO A 284 3.88 24.24 21.63
N ASN A 285 4.34 23.47 20.65
CA ASN A 285 3.72 22.23 20.22
C ASN A 285 4.75 21.10 20.17
N ARG A 286 4.30 19.84 20.18
CA ARG A 286 5.20 18.68 20.21
C ARG A 286 6.19 18.60 19.03
N TYR A 287 5.88 19.24 17.91
CA TYR A 287 6.65 19.15 16.66
C TYR A 287 7.51 20.39 16.38
N GLY A 288 7.50 21.41 17.26
CA GLY A 288 8.21 22.68 17.03
C GLY A 288 7.75 23.45 15.78
N ILE A 289 6.57 23.13 15.22
CA ILE A 289 6.06 23.75 14.00
C ILE A 289 5.54 25.14 14.35
N LYS A 290 6.16 26.19 13.83
CA LYS A 290 5.66 27.55 13.98
C LYS A 290 4.37 27.75 13.19
N PRO A 291 3.43 28.57 13.68
CA PRO A 291 2.21 28.86 12.96
C PRO A 291 2.50 29.61 11.64
N GLY A 292 1.61 29.44 10.67
CA GLY A 292 1.69 30.15 9.40
C GLY A 292 1.55 31.67 9.60
N TYR A 293 2.09 32.45 8.68
CA TYR A 293 2.12 33.92 8.76
C TYR A 293 0.75 34.62 8.94
N ARG A 294 -0.36 33.93 8.64
CA ARG A 294 -1.73 34.45 8.71
C ARG A 294 -2.43 34.13 10.03
N TRP A 295 -1.76 33.44 10.95
CA TRP A 295 -2.33 33.16 12.25
C TRP A 295 -2.53 34.47 13.02
N ASP A 296 -3.67 34.61 13.69
CA ASP A 296 -4.10 35.84 14.36
C ASP A 296 -3.56 35.99 15.78
N GLY A 297 -2.83 34.99 16.29
CA GLY A 297 -2.28 34.97 17.64
C GLY A 297 -3.23 34.45 18.72
N VAL A 298 -4.49 34.14 18.38
CA VAL A 298 -5.47 33.63 19.34
C VAL A 298 -5.38 32.10 19.42
N ASP A 299 -5.14 31.58 20.62
CA ASP A 299 -5.15 30.14 20.88
C ASP A 299 -6.60 29.62 20.88
N ARG A 300 -6.86 28.63 20.02
CA ARG A 300 -8.15 27.95 19.86
C ARG A 300 -8.00 26.45 20.10
N SER A 301 -7.22 26.08 21.11
CA SER A 301 -6.94 24.69 21.45
C SER A 301 -7.95 24.11 22.46
N ASN A 302 -8.02 22.77 22.53
CA ASN A 302 -8.70 22.04 23.59
C ASN A 302 -7.78 21.80 24.82
N GLY A 303 -6.65 22.52 24.94
CA GLY A 303 -5.70 22.34 26.05
C GLY A 303 -4.83 21.07 26.02
N PHE A 304 -5.06 20.12 25.10
CA PHE A 304 -4.35 18.84 25.02
C PHE A 304 -2.82 18.95 25.02
N GLU A 305 -2.24 19.84 24.19
CA GLU A 305 -0.77 19.98 24.13
C GLU A 305 -0.20 20.45 25.48
N GLY A 306 -0.89 21.36 26.18
CA GLY A 306 -0.49 21.82 27.50
C GLY A 306 -0.56 20.70 28.55
N GLU A 307 -1.63 19.91 28.56
CA GLU A 307 -1.74 18.75 29.46
C GLU A 307 -0.68 17.68 29.18
N ARG A 308 -0.37 17.45 27.91
CA ARG A 308 0.69 16.53 27.48
C ARG A 308 2.05 16.95 28.00
N PHE A 309 2.43 18.23 27.88
CA PHE A 309 3.69 18.73 28.44
C PHE A 309 3.74 18.57 29.96
N LYS A 310 2.64 18.89 30.66
CA LYS A 310 2.53 18.63 32.11
C LYS A 310 2.67 17.15 32.45
N ALA A 311 2.13 16.24 31.62
CA ALA A 311 2.25 14.79 31.83
C ALA A 311 3.68 14.30 31.61
N ILE A 312 4.39 14.80 30.58
CA ILE A 312 5.80 14.47 30.34
C ILE A 312 6.67 14.93 31.51
N ASN A 313 6.50 16.18 31.96
CA ASN A 313 7.25 16.71 33.10
C ASN A 313 6.98 15.92 34.38
N ARG A 314 5.72 15.50 34.61
CA ARG A 314 5.36 14.63 35.73
C ARG A 314 6.09 13.28 35.66
N ARG A 315 6.13 12.67 34.48
CA ARG A 315 6.82 11.39 34.27
C ARG A 315 8.33 11.52 34.49
N GLU A 316 8.96 12.56 33.95
CA GLU A 316 10.40 12.80 34.15
C GLU A 316 10.74 13.11 35.61
N ARG A 317 9.92 13.92 36.27
CA ARG A 317 10.05 14.18 37.71
C ARG A 317 9.97 12.89 38.52
N ASN A 318 8.96 12.06 38.26
CA ASN A 318 8.81 10.80 38.97
C ASN A 318 9.99 9.86 38.72
N LYS A 319 10.48 9.74 37.48
CA LYS A 319 11.69 8.95 37.18
C LYS A 319 12.90 9.43 37.99
N GLY A 320 13.07 10.74 38.14
CA GLY A 320 14.14 11.30 38.97
C GLY A 320 13.97 11.01 40.47
N LEU A 321 12.73 11.09 40.97
CA LEU A 321 12.41 10.73 42.36
C LEU A 321 12.59 9.24 42.63
N ASP A 322 12.12 8.37 41.74
CA ASP A 322 12.25 6.92 41.84
C ASP A 322 13.74 6.53 41.86
N TYR A 323 14.56 7.15 41.00
CA TYR A 323 16.01 6.95 41.02
C TYR A 323 16.65 7.45 42.33
N ALA A 324 16.26 8.63 42.81
CA ALA A 324 16.79 9.16 44.07
C ALA A 324 16.43 8.24 45.27
N TRP A 325 15.19 7.75 45.33
CA TRP A 325 14.75 6.80 46.35
C TRP A 325 15.47 5.46 46.25
N GLN A 326 15.69 4.95 45.04
CA GLN A 326 16.44 3.71 44.84
C GLN A 326 17.91 3.80 45.28
N MET A 327 18.50 5.00 45.23
CA MET A 327 19.90 5.21 45.63
C MET A 327 20.06 5.51 47.13
N ASP A 328 18.99 5.91 47.81
CA ASP A 328 18.97 6.19 49.25
C ASP A 328 18.72 4.92 50.10
N GLU A 329 18.23 3.82 49.50
CA GLU A 329 18.16 2.46 50.10
C GLU A 329 19.39 1.61 49.77
#